data_AF-A0A7V6YZR9-F1
#
_entry.id   AF-A0A7V6YZR9-F1
#
_cell.length_a   1.000
_cell.length_b   1.000
_cell.length_c   1.000
_cell.angle_alpha   90.00
_cell.angle_beta   90.00
_cell.angle_gamma   90.00
#
_symmetry.space_group_name_H-M   'P 1'
#
loop_
_entity.id
_entity.type
_entity.pdbx_description
1 polymer ?
#
loop_
_entity_poly.entity_id
_entity_poly.type
_entity_poly.pdbx_seq_one_letter_code
_entity_poly.pdbx_strand_id
1 'polypeptide(L)'
;MPRRTDIHSVLIIGAGPIVIGQACEFDYSGTQACKALKEEGYRVILVNSNPATIMTDPEFADRTYIEPITPDAVEKIIAREIEEMKRLGVPVDAPAGTVPPSTPHKLVLLPTLGGQTALNTAMALHHSGALARFGVEMIGARPEAIHRGEDREAFKQLMLSIGLDVPLSGTAHTLDEARAVAEKIGRFPLIIRPAFTLGGTGGGIAYNREEFEDLSKRGMDLSPVNEILIEESLLGWKEFEMEVMRDKADNCVIICSIENFDPMGVHTGDSITVAPAQTLTDKEYQIMRDQSFAVIRAVGVETGGSNIQFAVNPDNGRMVIIEMNPRVSRSSALASKATGFPIAKIAAKLAVGYLLDEIRNDITRETPASFEPTIDYVVTKIPRFAFEKFPQADPTLTTQMKSVGEAMAIGRTFKESLQKCLRSLEIGRYGLGGDGRPWRIGNEVYGDRDILPRDVITRKLSVPNAERIFFIRHALRAGFSIDEIFNLTKIDRWFLAQIKEIVDFEEELAAG
;
A
#
# COMPACT_ATOMS: atom_id res chain seq x y z
N MET A 1 -10.05 1.32 -28.65
CA MET A 1 -11.33 0.60 -28.87
C MET A 1 -12.25 1.11 -27.78
N PRO A 2 -13.33 1.82 -28.13
CA PRO A 2 -14.10 2.62 -27.20
C PRO A 2 -14.71 1.78 -26.07
N ARG A 3 -15.23 2.49 -25.07
CA ARG A 3 -16.13 2.02 -24.01
C ARG A 3 -16.91 0.74 -24.37
N ARG A 4 -16.92 -0.25 -23.48
CA ARG A 4 -17.69 -1.50 -23.61
C ARG A 4 -19.19 -1.23 -23.67
N THR A 5 -19.82 -1.63 -24.78
CA THR A 5 -21.25 -1.48 -25.05
C THR A 5 -22.10 -2.66 -24.60
N ASP A 6 -21.48 -3.79 -24.25
CA ASP A 6 -22.18 -4.99 -23.78
C ASP A 6 -22.57 -4.92 -22.29
N ILE A 7 -21.96 -3.99 -21.54
CA ILE A 7 -22.23 -3.77 -20.12
C ILE A 7 -23.40 -2.80 -19.94
N HIS A 8 -24.41 -3.22 -19.20
CA HIS A 8 -25.51 -2.36 -18.76
C HIS A 8 -25.28 -1.85 -17.34
N SER A 9 -25.01 -2.76 -16.41
CA SER A 9 -24.87 -2.48 -14.99
C SER A 9 -23.48 -2.85 -14.47
N VAL A 10 -22.92 -2.03 -13.57
CA VAL A 10 -21.66 -2.32 -12.86
C VAL A 10 -21.94 -2.38 -11.36
N LEU A 11 -21.66 -3.52 -10.74
CA LEU A 11 -21.65 -3.69 -9.29
C LEU A 11 -20.26 -3.38 -8.74
N ILE A 12 -20.18 -2.43 -7.82
CA ILE A 12 -18.96 -2.08 -7.08
C ILE A 12 -19.11 -2.62 -5.66
N ILE A 13 -18.06 -3.25 -5.14
CA ILE A 13 -17.98 -3.64 -3.72
C ILE A 13 -17.11 -2.61 -2.99
N GLY A 14 -17.69 -1.94 -1.99
CA GLY A 14 -16.98 -1.03 -1.09
C GLY A 14 -16.10 -1.76 -0.07
N ALA A 15 -15.39 -1.01 0.76
CA ALA A 15 -14.46 -1.59 1.75
C ALA A 15 -15.13 -2.03 3.05
N GLY A 16 -16.34 -1.55 3.34
CA GLY A 16 -17.00 -1.75 4.63
C GLY A 16 -16.48 -0.76 5.68
N PRO A 17 -16.55 -1.11 6.98
CA PRO A 17 -16.16 -0.19 8.05
C PRO A 17 -14.66 0.13 8.01
N ILE A 18 -14.33 1.33 8.49
CA ILE A 18 -12.95 1.79 8.64
C ILE A 18 -12.25 0.97 9.73
N VAL A 19 -11.09 0.41 9.39
CA VAL A 19 -10.20 -0.32 10.32
C VAL A 19 -8.75 0.08 10.08
N ILE A 20 -7.85 -0.22 11.02
CA ILE A 20 -6.41 -0.02 10.81
C ILE A 20 -5.98 -0.80 9.56
N GLY A 21 -5.31 -0.10 8.64
CA GLY A 21 -4.85 -0.66 7.36
C GLY A 21 -5.87 -0.65 6.22
N GLN A 22 -7.15 -0.35 6.50
CA GLN A 22 -8.18 -0.21 5.47
C GLN A 22 -9.16 0.91 5.84
N ALA A 23 -8.91 2.11 5.32
CA ALA A 23 -9.57 3.33 5.77
C ALA A 23 -10.20 4.15 4.64
N CYS A 24 -10.18 5.48 4.78
CA CYS A 24 -10.93 6.44 3.97
C CYS A 24 -10.51 6.47 2.50
N GLU A 25 -9.33 5.94 2.17
CA GLU A 25 -8.82 5.80 0.80
C GLU A 25 -9.80 5.06 -0.12
N PHE A 26 -10.62 4.15 0.43
CA PHE A 26 -11.59 3.36 -0.33
C PHE A 26 -12.94 4.04 -0.49
N ASP A 27 -13.34 4.93 0.43
CA ASP A 27 -14.45 5.85 0.15
C ASP A 27 -14.06 6.81 -0.97
N TYR A 28 -12.90 7.45 -0.85
CA TYR A 28 -12.34 8.29 -1.92
C TYR A 28 -12.30 7.56 -3.28
N SER A 29 -11.75 6.34 -3.32
CA SER A 29 -11.63 5.57 -4.56
C SER A 29 -13.00 5.12 -5.10
N GLY A 30 -13.88 4.65 -4.21
CA GLY A 30 -15.24 4.22 -4.54
C GLY A 30 -16.08 5.36 -5.11
N THR A 31 -16.05 6.55 -4.50
CA THR A 31 -16.75 7.75 -4.99
C THR A 31 -16.26 8.15 -6.38
N GLN A 32 -14.93 8.15 -6.60
CA GLN A 32 -14.34 8.48 -7.91
C GLN A 32 -14.82 7.52 -9.00
N ALA A 33 -14.86 6.22 -8.70
CA ALA A 33 -15.32 5.22 -9.65
C ALA A 33 -16.82 5.30 -9.92
N CYS A 34 -17.64 5.49 -8.88
CA CYS A 34 -19.09 5.69 -9.02
C CYS A 34 -19.37 6.87 -9.96
N LYS A 35 -18.71 8.00 -9.72
CA LYS A 35 -18.81 9.19 -10.57
C LYS A 35 -18.36 8.90 -12.00
N ALA A 36 -17.19 8.28 -12.19
CA ALA A 36 -16.65 7.97 -13.51
C ALA A 36 -17.60 7.10 -14.33
N LEU A 37 -18.14 6.03 -13.73
CA LEU A 37 -19.02 5.09 -14.41
C LEU A 37 -20.40 5.69 -14.72
N LYS A 38 -20.93 6.55 -13.85
CA LYS A 38 -22.16 7.32 -14.13
C LYS A 38 -21.97 8.37 -15.22
N GLU A 39 -20.83 9.07 -15.26
CA GLU A 39 -20.49 9.99 -16.36
C GLU A 39 -20.44 9.26 -17.70
N GLU A 40 -19.98 8.01 -17.69
CA GLU A 40 -20.04 7.14 -18.85
C GLU A 40 -21.46 6.59 -19.10
N GLY A 41 -22.46 6.81 -18.25
CA GLY A 41 -23.82 6.33 -18.49
C GLY A 41 -24.00 4.83 -18.28
N TYR A 42 -23.22 4.22 -17.38
CA TYR A 42 -23.54 2.90 -16.84
C TYR A 42 -24.50 3.02 -15.68
N ARG A 43 -25.33 1.99 -15.48
CA ARG A 43 -26.11 1.84 -14.25
C ARG A 43 -25.19 1.34 -13.13
N VAL A 44 -24.92 2.17 -12.14
CA VAL A 44 -24.02 1.85 -11.03
C VAL A 44 -24.80 1.28 -9.86
N ILE A 45 -24.40 0.09 -9.42
CA ILE A 45 -24.86 -0.55 -8.19
C ILE A 45 -23.69 -0.55 -7.23
N LEU A 46 -23.91 -0.13 -6.00
CA LEU A 46 -22.90 -0.14 -4.95
C LEU A 46 -23.38 -0.94 -3.74
N VAL A 47 -22.50 -1.77 -3.18
CA VAL A 47 -22.68 -2.34 -1.84
C VAL A 47 -21.56 -1.87 -0.92
N ASN A 48 -21.91 -1.24 0.20
CA ASN A 48 -20.96 -0.87 1.25
C ASN A 48 -21.66 -0.80 2.61
N SER A 49 -21.21 -1.56 3.60
CA SER A 49 -21.82 -1.59 4.92
C SER A 49 -21.54 -0.34 5.77
N ASN A 50 -20.62 0.53 5.35
CA ASN A 50 -20.28 1.74 6.09
C ASN A 50 -21.20 2.90 5.69
N PRO A 51 -22.08 3.38 6.59
CA PRO A 51 -23.01 4.47 6.27
C PRO A 51 -22.34 5.85 6.27
N ALA A 52 -21.11 5.97 6.77
CA ALA A 52 -20.39 7.24 6.87
C ALA A 52 -19.47 7.47 5.66
N THR A 53 -19.93 7.12 4.46
CA THR A 53 -19.14 7.22 3.22
C THR A 53 -19.87 8.04 2.17
N ILE A 54 -19.15 8.92 1.48
CA ILE A 54 -19.72 9.73 0.39
C ILE A 54 -20.18 8.83 -0.75
N MET A 55 -19.46 7.73 -1.03
CA MET A 55 -19.88 6.77 -2.06
C MET A 55 -21.28 6.18 -1.81
N THR A 56 -21.74 6.12 -0.55
CA THR A 56 -23.09 5.63 -0.20
C THR A 56 -24.17 6.71 -0.26
N ASP A 57 -23.84 7.96 -0.53
CA ASP A 57 -24.86 8.99 -0.71
C ASP A 57 -25.72 8.67 -1.95
N PRO A 58 -27.06 8.90 -1.91
CA PRO A 58 -27.99 8.42 -2.93
C PRO A 58 -27.69 8.90 -4.37
N GLU A 59 -26.99 10.02 -4.54
CA GLU A 59 -26.67 10.58 -5.84
C GLU A 59 -25.50 9.90 -6.57
N PHE A 60 -24.63 9.17 -5.86
CA PHE A 60 -23.39 8.63 -6.44
C PHE A 60 -23.58 7.29 -7.16
N ALA A 61 -24.60 6.51 -6.82
CA ALA A 61 -24.98 5.29 -7.52
C ALA A 61 -26.45 5.36 -7.98
N ASP A 62 -26.90 4.45 -8.84
CA ASP A 62 -28.32 4.31 -9.18
C ASP A 62 -29.04 3.42 -8.16
N ARG A 63 -28.28 2.48 -7.56
CA ARG A 63 -28.70 1.65 -6.43
C ARG A 63 -27.58 1.54 -5.41
N THR A 64 -27.85 1.92 -4.17
CA THR A 64 -26.93 1.82 -3.05
C THR A 64 -27.48 0.84 -2.02
N TYR A 65 -26.68 -0.17 -1.67
CA TYR A 65 -26.95 -1.14 -0.62
C TYR A 65 -26.04 -0.87 0.57
N ILE A 66 -26.62 -0.38 1.66
CA ILE A 66 -25.94 -0.31 2.96
C ILE A 66 -26.19 -1.62 3.70
N GLU A 67 -25.49 -2.67 3.25
CA GLU A 67 -25.69 -4.06 3.65
C GLU A 67 -24.35 -4.72 4.00
N PRO A 68 -24.33 -5.82 4.80
CA PRO A 68 -23.11 -6.56 5.09
C PRO A 68 -22.36 -7.00 3.83
N ILE A 69 -21.05 -6.81 3.80
CA ILE A 69 -20.21 -7.23 2.67
C ILE A 69 -19.78 -8.68 2.89
N THR A 70 -20.73 -9.60 2.74
CA THR A 70 -20.51 -11.05 2.80
C THR A 70 -20.88 -11.68 1.45
N PRO A 71 -20.29 -12.83 1.07
CA PRO A 71 -20.64 -13.51 -0.18
C PRO A 71 -22.15 -13.75 -0.31
N ASP A 72 -22.82 -14.23 0.74
CA ASP A 72 -24.26 -14.48 0.73
C ASP A 72 -25.10 -13.22 0.50
N ALA A 73 -24.73 -12.09 1.11
CA ALA A 73 -25.44 -10.83 0.94
C ALA A 73 -25.23 -10.28 -0.47
N VAL A 74 -23.99 -10.30 -0.96
CA VAL A 74 -23.66 -9.82 -2.31
C VAL A 74 -24.29 -10.72 -3.39
N GLU A 75 -24.36 -12.03 -3.19
CA GLU A 75 -25.07 -12.94 -4.09
C GLU A 75 -26.57 -12.62 -4.18
N LYS A 76 -27.22 -12.31 -3.05
CA LYS A 76 -28.62 -11.86 -3.03
C LYS A 76 -28.82 -10.53 -3.76
N ILE A 77 -27.87 -9.60 -3.61
CA ILE A 77 -27.88 -8.32 -4.34
C ILE A 77 -27.76 -8.58 -5.84
N ILE A 78 -26.82 -9.43 -6.27
CA ILE A 78 -26.66 -9.83 -7.69
C ILE A 78 -27.97 -10.39 -8.24
N ALA A 79 -28.60 -11.34 -7.54
CA ALA A 79 -29.86 -11.95 -7.96
C ALA A 79 -30.97 -10.90 -8.11
N ARG A 80 -31.13 -10.01 -7.12
CA ARG A 80 -32.12 -8.93 -7.13
C ARG A 80 -31.91 -7.95 -8.28
N GLU A 81 -30.66 -7.59 -8.54
CA GLU A 81 -30.32 -6.61 -9.58
C GLU A 81 -30.48 -7.20 -10.99
N ILE A 82 -30.28 -8.50 -11.16
CA ILE A 82 -30.62 -9.22 -12.40
C ILE A 82 -32.14 -9.20 -12.63
N GLU A 83 -32.96 -9.44 -11.60
CA GLU A 83 -34.42 -9.31 -11.72
C GLU A 83 -34.85 -7.89 -12.10
N GLU A 84 -34.21 -6.87 -11.52
CA GLU A 84 -34.47 -5.47 -11.86
C GLU A 84 -34.09 -5.17 -13.32
N MET A 85 -32.94 -5.66 -13.79
CA MET A 85 -32.55 -5.54 -15.20
C MET A 85 -33.59 -6.17 -16.14
N LYS A 86 -34.16 -7.34 -15.78
CA LYS A 86 -35.28 -7.95 -16.54
C LYS A 86 -36.50 -7.01 -16.59
N ARG A 87 -36.87 -6.39 -15.48
CA ARG A 87 -37.98 -5.43 -15.41
C ARG A 87 -37.75 -4.20 -16.26
N LEU A 88 -36.49 -3.76 -16.38
CA LEU A 88 -36.08 -2.67 -17.25
C LEU A 88 -36.01 -3.06 -18.74
N GLY A 89 -36.35 -4.30 -19.09
CA GLY A 89 -36.34 -4.79 -20.48
C GLY A 89 -34.93 -5.14 -20.99
N VAL A 90 -33.95 -5.28 -20.10
CA VAL A 90 -32.58 -5.67 -20.47
C VAL A 90 -32.55 -7.18 -20.77
N PRO A 91 -32.01 -7.62 -21.92
CA PRO A 91 -32.06 -9.02 -22.35
C PRO A 91 -30.99 -9.88 -21.66
N VAL A 92 -31.02 -9.96 -20.32
CA VAL A 92 -30.03 -10.70 -19.51
C VAL A 92 -30.06 -12.22 -19.71
N ASP A 93 -31.22 -12.78 -20.08
CA ASP A 93 -31.39 -14.23 -20.30
C ASP A 93 -31.21 -14.65 -21.76
N ALA A 94 -30.88 -13.71 -22.65
CA ALA A 94 -30.70 -14.02 -24.06
C ALA A 94 -29.48 -14.94 -24.24
N PRO A 95 -29.60 -16.01 -25.06
CA PRO A 95 -28.50 -16.94 -25.28
C PRO A 95 -27.20 -16.24 -25.71
N ALA A 96 -26.06 -16.78 -25.26
CA ALA A 96 -24.76 -16.25 -25.64
C ALA A 96 -24.63 -16.21 -27.18
N GLY A 97 -24.30 -15.05 -27.73
CA GLY A 97 -24.16 -14.84 -29.18
C GLY A 97 -25.46 -14.48 -29.92
N THR A 98 -26.63 -14.45 -29.27
CA THR A 98 -27.88 -13.99 -29.90
C THR A 98 -28.17 -12.51 -29.64
N VAL A 99 -27.51 -11.92 -28.66
CA VAL A 99 -27.58 -10.48 -28.38
C VAL A 99 -26.65 -9.75 -29.35
N PRO A 100 -27.12 -8.72 -30.08
CA PRO A 100 -26.25 -7.91 -30.91
C PRO A 100 -25.06 -7.38 -30.08
N PRO A 101 -23.82 -7.34 -30.62
CA PRO A 101 -22.63 -6.97 -29.83
C PRO A 101 -22.70 -5.61 -29.13
N SER A 102 -23.50 -4.68 -29.66
CA SER A 102 -23.69 -3.33 -29.12
C SER A 102 -24.86 -3.20 -28.14
N THR A 103 -25.59 -4.28 -27.83
CA THR A 103 -26.73 -4.25 -26.92
C THR A 103 -26.25 -4.47 -25.48
N PRO A 104 -26.46 -3.51 -24.56
CA PRO A 104 -26.12 -3.69 -23.16
C PRO A 104 -26.98 -4.79 -22.54
N HIS A 105 -26.35 -5.82 -21.98
CA HIS A 105 -27.05 -6.97 -21.39
C HIS A 105 -26.36 -7.54 -20.15
N LYS A 106 -25.13 -7.12 -19.84
CA LYS A 106 -24.37 -7.67 -18.72
C LYS A 106 -24.50 -6.86 -17.43
N LEU A 107 -24.54 -7.58 -16.32
CA LEU A 107 -24.09 -7.12 -15.01
C LEU A 107 -22.64 -7.57 -14.81
N VAL A 108 -21.75 -6.65 -14.48
CA VAL A 108 -20.33 -6.95 -14.18
C VAL A 108 -19.97 -6.54 -12.76
N LEU A 109 -18.93 -7.16 -12.21
CA LEU A 109 -18.42 -6.90 -10.87
C LEU A 109 -17.06 -6.20 -10.94
N LEU A 110 -16.91 -5.07 -10.24
CA LEU A 110 -15.66 -4.33 -10.10
C LEU A 110 -15.14 -4.42 -8.65
N PRO A 111 -14.21 -5.36 -8.34
CA PRO A 111 -13.77 -5.63 -6.97
C PRO A 111 -12.52 -4.86 -6.54
N THR A 112 -11.92 -4.05 -7.41
CA THR A 112 -10.58 -3.47 -7.23
C THR A 112 -10.56 -2.12 -6.50
N LEU A 113 -11.66 -1.74 -5.85
CA LEU A 113 -11.87 -0.41 -5.25
C LEU A 113 -12.21 -0.43 -3.76
N GLY A 114 -12.49 -1.60 -3.18
CA GLY A 114 -12.92 -1.76 -1.79
C GLY A 114 -11.92 -2.52 -0.93
N GLY A 115 -10.63 -2.32 -1.19
CA GLY A 115 -9.55 -2.94 -0.41
C GLY A 115 -9.60 -4.48 -0.41
N GLN A 116 -9.17 -5.07 0.70
CA GLN A 116 -9.12 -6.53 0.84
C GLN A 116 -10.52 -7.13 0.99
N THR A 117 -11.45 -6.42 1.64
CA THR A 117 -12.85 -6.86 1.80
C THR A 117 -13.49 -7.17 0.45
N ALA A 118 -13.31 -6.28 -0.54
CA ALA A 118 -13.87 -6.45 -1.87
C ALA A 118 -13.24 -7.61 -2.63
N LEU A 119 -11.90 -7.73 -2.62
CA LEU A 119 -11.20 -8.84 -3.28
C LEU A 119 -11.59 -10.19 -2.69
N ASN A 120 -11.58 -10.33 -1.36
CA ASN A 120 -11.94 -11.57 -0.67
C ASN A 120 -13.39 -11.97 -0.96
N THR A 121 -14.32 -11.01 -0.91
CA THR A 121 -15.74 -11.27 -1.21
C THR A 121 -15.93 -11.70 -2.66
N ALA A 122 -15.26 -11.03 -3.60
CA ALA A 122 -15.34 -11.36 -5.03
C ALA A 122 -14.74 -12.74 -5.34
N MET A 123 -13.59 -13.07 -4.75
CA MET A 123 -12.97 -14.40 -4.91
C MET A 123 -13.80 -15.51 -4.26
N ALA A 124 -14.43 -15.26 -3.11
CA ALA A 124 -15.36 -16.21 -2.50
C ALA A 124 -16.59 -16.47 -3.39
N LEU A 125 -17.17 -15.43 -4.00
CA LEU A 125 -18.26 -15.57 -4.98
C LEU A 125 -17.82 -16.30 -6.26
N HIS A 126 -16.57 -16.12 -6.68
CA HIS A 126 -16.00 -16.83 -7.80
C HIS A 126 -15.82 -18.33 -7.49
N HIS A 127 -15.18 -18.66 -6.36
CA HIS A 127 -14.94 -20.04 -5.94
C HIS A 127 -16.22 -20.82 -5.65
N SER A 128 -17.27 -20.17 -5.13
CA SER A 128 -18.58 -20.80 -4.92
C SER A 128 -19.35 -21.03 -6.22
N GLY A 129 -18.85 -20.52 -7.35
CA GLY A 129 -19.52 -20.55 -8.65
C GLY A 129 -20.71 -19.57 -8.76
N ALA A 130 -20.94 -18.70 -7.77
CA ALA A 130 -22.05 -17.75 -7.79
C ALA A 130 -21.98 -16.81 -9.00
N LEU A 131 -20.81 -16.23 -9.26
CA LEU A 131 -20.63 -15.35 -10.42
C LEU A 131 -20.94 -16.06 -11.74
N ALA A 132 -20.52 -17.32 -11.89
CA ALA A 132 -20.79 -18.12 -13.07
C ALA A 132 -22.28 -18.44 -13.23
N ARG A 133 -22.99 -18.80 -12.14
CA ARG A 133 -24.44 -19.05 -12.17
C ARG A 133 -25.25 -17.85 -12.66
N PHE A 134 -24.81 -16.65 -12.32
CA PHE A 134 -25.47 -15.40 -12.69
C PHE A 134 -24.91 -14.73 -13.95
N GLY A 135 -23.89 -15.33 -14.59
CA GLY A 135 -23.23 -14.74 -15.76
C GLY A 135 -22.51 -13.41 -15.47
N VAL A 136 -22.08 -13.19 -14.22
CA VAL A 136 -21.40 -11.95 -13.79
C VAL A 136 -19.90 -12.06 -14.06
N GLU A 137 -19.39 -11.18 -14.90
CA GLU A 137 -17.97 -11.06 -15.23
C GLU A 137 -17.26 -10.14 -14.24
N MET A 138 -16.05 -10.51 -13.78
CA MET A 138 -15.19 -9.58 -13.04
C MET A 138 -14.37 -8.72 -14.00
N ILE A 139 -14.44 -7.41 -13.82
CA ILE A 139 -13.70 -6.39 -14.58
C ILE A 139 -12.68 -5.67 -13.69
N GLY A 140 -11.73 -4.97 -14.30
CA GLY A 140 -10.61 -4.35 -13.59
C GLY A 140 -9.47 -5.35 -13.37
N ALA A 141 -9.71 -6.34 -12.51
CA ALA A 141 -8.82 -7.49 -12.29
C ALA A 141 -9.60 -8.81 -12.37
N ARG A 142 -9.05 -9.76 -13.12
CA ARG A 142 -9.59 -11.13 -13.26
C ARG A 142 -9.22 -11.99 -12.04
N PRO A 143 -9.98 -13.06 -11.72
CA PRO A 143 -9.68 -13.91 -10.57
C PRO A 143 -8.26 -14.48 -10.59
N GLU A 144 -7.73 -14.83 -11.76
CA GLU A 144 -6.36 -15.32 -11.90
C GLU A 144 -5.31 -14.25 -11.59
N ALA A 145 -5.60 -12.97 -11.91
CA ALA A 145 -4.72 -11.86 -11.59
C ALA A 145 -4.74 -11.54 -10.10
N ILE A 146 -5.93 -11.58 -9.48
CA ILE A 146 -6.08 -11.42 -8.03
C ILE A 146 -5.33 -12.53 -7.31
N HIS A 147 -5.52 -13.80 -7.70
CA HIS A 147 -4.81 -14.93 -7.10
C HIS A 147 -3.29 -14.79 -7.23
N ARG A 148 -2.78 -14.47 -8.43
CA ARG A 148 -1.34 -14.31 -8.66
C ARG A 148 -0.72 -13.12 -7.91
N GLY A 149 -1.49 -12.08 -7.61
CA GLY A 149 -1.03 -10.92 -6.84
C GLY A 149 -1.12 -11.11 -5.32
N GLU A 150 -2.15 -11.81 -4.84
CA GLU A 150 -2.44 -11.94 -3.40
C GLU A 150 -1.84 -13.20 -2.76
N ASP A 151 -1.71 -14.30 -3.52
CA ASP A 151 -1.07 -15.51 -3.03
C ASP A 151 0.46 -15.36 -3.09
N ARG A 152 1.10 -15.38 -1.92
CA ARG A 152 2.53 -15.09 -1.77
C ARG A 152 3.41 -16.09 -2.53
N GLU A 153 3.05 -17.36 -2.53
CA GLU A 153 3.84 -18.39 -3.20
C GLU A 153 3.64 -18.30 -4.72
N ALA A 154 2.40 -18.14 -5.17
CA ALA A 154 2.12 -17.92 -6.58
C ALA A 154 2.83 -16.67 -7.12
N PHE A 155 2.83 -15.57 -6.36
CA PHE A 155 3.53 -14.34 -6.70
C PHE A 155 5.04 -14.57 -6.78
N LYS A 156 5.64 -15.19 -5.74
CA LYS A 156 7.07 -15.49 -5.71
C LYS A 156 7.51 -16.33 -6.91
N GLN A 157 6.81 -17.43 -7.18
CA GLN A 157 7.13 -18.30 -8.32
C GLN A 157 6.96 -17.56 -9.65
N LEU A 158 5.94 -16.70 -9.76
CA LEU A 158 5.75 -15.86 -10.93
C LEU A 158 6.91 -14.89 -11.12
N MET A 159 7.36 -14.18 -10.08
CA MET A 159 8.50 -13.24 -10.17
C MET A 159 9.77 -13.95 -10.61
N LEU A 160 10.07 -15.12 -10.02
CA LEU A 160 11.21 -15.95 -10.42
C LEU A 160 11.10 -16.40 -11.88
N SER A 161 9.90 -16.77 -12.34
CA SER A 161 9.68 -17.22 -13.73
C SER A 161 9.94 -16.14 -14.78
N ILE A 162 9.80 -14.86 -14.42
CA ILE A 162 10.09 -13.71 -15.30
C ILE A 162 11.49 -13.11 -15.05
N GLY A 163 12.32 -13.78 -14.24
CA GLY A 163 13.71 -13.39 -13.98
C GLY A 163 13.86 -12.23 -12.99
N LEU A 164 12.85 -11.93 -12.17
CA LEU A 164 12.93 -10.91 -11.13
C LEU A 164 13.38 -11.50 -9.81
N ASP A 165 14.16 -10.72 -9.07
CA ASP A 165 14.69 -11.09 -7.77
C ASP A 165 13.65 -10.83 -6.67
N VAL A 166 13.60 -11.73 -5.70
CA VAL A 166 12.68 -11.72 -4.55
C VAL A 166 13.48 -12.11 -3.32
N PRO A 167 13.00 -11.79 -2.10
CA PRO A 167 13.66 -12.24 -0.88
C PRO A 167 13.90 -13.76 -0.92
N LEU A 168 15.16 -14.16 -0.73
CA LEU A 168 15.52 -15.57 -0.60
C LEU A 168 14.80 -16.17 0.60
N SER A 169 14.01 -17.21 0.36
CA SER A 169 13.32 -17.94 1.41
C SER A 169 13.13 -19.42 1.08
N GLY A 170 12.96 -20.23 2.13
CA GLY A 170 12.66 -21.66 2.04
C GLY A 170 11.92 -22.16 3.27
N THR A 171 11.10 -23.18 3.10
CA THR A 171 10.43 -23.89 4.20
C THR A 171 11.33 -25.00 4.75
N ALA A 172 11.14 -25.32 6.02
CA ALA A 172 11.84 -26.40 6.70
C ALA A 172 10.93 -27.07 7.73
N HIS A 173 11.02 -28.40 7.80
CA HIS A 173 10.32 -29.25 8.77
C HIS A 173 11.28 -29.92 9.75
N THR A 174 12.58 -29.82 9.49
CA THR A 174 13.64 -30.33 10.36
C THR A 174 14.73 -29.27 10.51
N LEU A 175 15.52 -29.40 11.57
CA LEU A 175 16.63 -28.47 11.79
C LEU A 175 17.70 -28.56 10.69
N ASP A 176 17.88 -29.73 10.08
CA ASP A 176 18.84 -29.90 8.99
C ASP A 176 18.33 -29.25 7.68
N GLU A 177 17.03 -29.34 7.39
CA GLU A 177 16.41 -28.54 6.31
C GLU A 177 16.56 -27.05 6.60
N ALA A 178 16.33 -26.62 7.85
CA ALA A 178 16.47 -25.23 8.25
C ALA A 178 17.91 -24.71 8.04
N ARG A 179 18.92 -25.51 8.44
CA ARG A 179 20.33 -25.22 8.20
C ARG A 179 20.65 -25.11 6.71
N ALA A 180 20.12 -26.01 5.88
CA ALA A 180 20.32 -25.97 4.43
C ALA A 180 19.73 -24.69 3.82
N VAL A 181 18.56 -24.23 4.28
CA VAL A 181 17.99 -22.94 3.85
C VAL A 181 18.85 -21.77 4.30
N ALA A 182 19.31 -21.77 5.56
CA ALA A 182 20.20 -20.72 6.07
C ALA A 182 21.54 -20.65 5.32
N GLU A 183 22.13 -21.80 4.97
CA GLU A 183 23.35 -21.88 4.15
C GLU A 183 23.12 -21.38 2.74
N LYS A 184 21.97 -21.68 2.13
CA LYS A 184 21.59 -21.16 0.81
C LYS A 184 21.45 -19.64 0.82
N ILE A 185 20.88 -19.07 1.90
CA ILE A 185 20.78 -17.61 2.07
C ILE A 185 22.17 -17.00 2.34
N GLY A 186 23.01 -17.70 3.11
CA GLY A 186 24.43 -17.40 3.28
C GLY A 186 24.74 -16.16 4.13
N ARG A 187 23.74 -15.53 4.75
CA ARG A 187 23.91 -14.32 5.57
C ARG A 187 22.86 -14.20 6.68
N PHE A 188 23.24 -13.49 7.74
CA PHE A 188 22.36 -13.06 8.84
C PHE A 188 22.15 -11.54 8.78
N PRO A 189 21.05 -11.00 9.34
CA PRO A 189 20.00 -11.73 10.06
C PRO A 189 19.05 -12.55 9.15
N LEU A 190 18.40 -13.56 9.73
CA LEU A 190 17.36 -14.37 9.10
C LEU A 190 16.04 -14.18 9.83
N ILE A 191 14.94 -14.12 9.09
CA ILE A 191 13.59 -14.07 9.64
C ILE A 191 13.03 -15.50 9.66
N ILE A 192 12.53 -15.94 10.81
CA ILE A 192 11.93 -17.26 11.01
C ILE A 192 10.45 -17.07 11.32
N ARG A 193 9.58 -17.74 10.55
CA ARG A 193 8.11 -17.65 10.68
C ARG A 193 7.49 -19.04 10.72
N PRO A 194 6.97 -19.48 11.87
CA PRO A 194 6.28 -20.77 11.97
C PRO A 194 4.95 -20.78 11.22
N ALA A 195 4.68 -21.85 10.50
CA ALA A 195 3.43 -22.03 9.78
C ALA A 195 2.26 -22.20 10.76
N PHE A 196 1.09 -21.67 10.39
CA PHE A 196 -0.17 -21.75 11.16
C PHE A 196 -0.10 -21.21 12.60
N THR A 197 0.80 -20.26 12.88
CA THR A 197 0.86 -19.54 14.15
C THR A 197 0.32 -18.11 13.99
N LEU A 198 -0.27 -17.55 15.05
CA LEU A 198 -0.80 -16.18 15.05
C LEU A 198 0.21 -15.20 15.67
N GLY A 199 0.22 -13.96 15.18
CA GLY A 199 0.98 -12.86 15.78
C GLY A 199 2.51 -13.05 15.83
N GLY A 200 3.08 -13.87 14.93
CA GLY A 200 4.52 -14.17 14.95
C GLY A 200 4.95 -15.10 16.09
N THR A 201 4.01 -15.79 16.74
CA THR A 201 4.29 -16.72 17.84
C THR A 201 5.29 -17.80 17.39
N GLY A 202 6.37 -17.95 18.13
CA GLY A 202 7.46 -18.89 17.81
C GLY A 202 8.44 -18.42 16.74
N GLY A 203 8.13 -17.33 16.03
CA GLY A 203 9.02 -16.68 15.07
C GLY A 203 10.02 -15.73 15.72
N GLY A 204 10.82 -15.07 14.88
CA GLY A 204 11.80 -14.08 15.32
C GLY A 204 12.83 -13.74 14.25
N ILE A 205 13.76 -12.87 14.63
CA ILE A 205 14.93 -12.52 13.82
C ILE A 205 16.13 -13.17 14.48
N ALA A 206 16.81 -14.04 13.76
CA ALA A 206 18.08 -14.62 14.17
C ALA A 206 19.21 -13.73 13.65
N TYR A 207 20.05 -13.17 14.53
CA TYR A 207 21.21 -12.37 14.13
C TYR A 207 22.48 -13.20 13.95
N ASN A 208 22.47 -14.43 14.45
CA ASN A 208 23.58 -15.36 14.38
C ASN A 208 23.06 -16.80 14.34
N ARG A 209 23.98 -17.76 14.20
CA ARG A 209 23.67 -19.17 14.03
C ARG A 209 23.06 -19.82 15.28
N GLU A 210 23.48 -19.41 16.46
CA GLU A 210 22.97 -19.93 17.72
C GLU A 210 21.49 -19.53 17.90
N GLU A 211 21.21 -18.23 17.75
CA GLU A 211 19.84 -17.72 17.75
C GLU A 211 18.98 -18.40 16.68
N PHE A 212 19.55 -18.64 15.49
CA PHE A 212 18.85 -19.31 14.40
C PHE A 212 18.41 -20.73 14.77
N GLU A 213 19.31 -21.52 15.34
CA GLU A 213 18.97 -22.90 15.73
C GLU A 213 17.91 -22.92 16.83
N ASP A 214 18.02 -22.05 17.82
CA ASP A 214 17.06 -21.96 18.93
C ASP A 214 15.69 -21.49 18.45
N LEU A 215 15.64 -20.44 17.64
CA LEU A 215 14.41 -19.93 17.04
C LEU A 215 13.78 -20.95 16.10
N SER A 216 14.58 -21.68 15.33
CA SER A 216 14.07 -22.71 14.40
C SER A 216 13.45 -23.88 15.15
N LYS A 217 14.12 -24.41 16.18
CA LYS A 217 13.57 -25.48 17.04
C LYS A 217 12.26 -25.05 17.69
N ARG A 218 12.28 -23.89 18.34
CA ARG A 218 11.09 -23.32 19.00
C ARG A 218 9.97 -23.06 18.01
N GLY A 219 10.29 -22.57 16.82
CA GLY A 219 9.33 -22.29 15.77
C GLY A 219 8.66 -23.57 15.25
N MET A 220 9.43 -24.63 15.01
CA MET A 220 8.91 -25.93 14.60
C MET A 220 8.00 -26.54 15.68
N ASP A 221 8.43 -26.54 16.95
CA ASP A 221 7.64 -27.07 18.08
C ASP A 221 6.29 -26.33 18.26
N LEU A 222 6.27 -25.03 17.97
CA LEU A 222 5.07 -24.20 18.07
C LEU A 222 4.20 -24.23 16.81
N SER A 223 4.71 -24.70 15.68
CA SER A 223 3.93 -24.86 14.46
C SER A 223 3.03 -26.10 14.58
N PRO A 224 1.70 -25.97 14.40
CA PRO A 224 0.78 -27.10 14.39
C PRO A 224 1.08 -28.17 13.33
N VAL A 225 1.86 -27.80 12.29
CA VAL A 225 2.25 -28.68 11.17
C VAL A 225 3.74 -28.95 11.14
N ASN A 226 4.48 -28.54 12.20
CA ASN A 226 5.94 -28.69 12.29
C ASN A 226 6.67 -28.11 11.06
N GLU A 227 6.30 -26.89 10.64
CA GLU A 227 6.90 -26.19 9.49
C GLU A 227 7.29 -24.76 9.90
N ILE A 228 8.47 -24.32 9.46
CA ILE A 228 8.93 -22.94 9.53
C ILE A 228 9.31 -22.43 8.14
N LEU A 229 9.02 -21.15 7.87
CA LEU A 229 9.57 -20.40 6.75
C LEU A 229 10.78 -19.59 7.23
N ILE A 230 11.90 -19.76 6.56
CA ILE A 230 13.14 -19.02 6.79
C ILE A 230 13.37 -18.10 5.61
N GLU A 231 13.64 -16.83 5.89
CA GLU A 231 13.75 -15.78 4.87
C GLU A 231 14.93 -14.86 5.18
N GLU A 232 15.57 -14.35 4.14
CA GLU A 232 16.62 -13.35 4.30
C GLU A 232 16.04 -12.05 4.89
N SER A 233 16.75 -11.48 5.87
CA SER A 233 16.33 -10.19 6.41
C SER A 233 16.71 -9.06 5.46
N LEU A 234 15.72 -8.25 5.11
CA LEU A 234 15.91 -7.01 4.38
C LEU A 234 15.85 -5.78 5.31
N LEU A 235 15.90 -5.99 6.63
CA LEU A 235 15.84 -4.90 7.60
C LEU A 235 16.88 -3.82 7.32
N GLY A 236 16.42 -2.57 7.24
CA GLY A 236 17.28 -1.43 6.97
C GLY A 236 17.58 -1.18 5.49
N TRP A 237 17.09 -1.99 4.56
CA TRP A 237 17.13 -1.66 3.13
C TRP A 237 16.18 -0.49 2.84
N LYS A 238 16.47 0.25 1.76
CA LYS A 238 15.55 1.29 1.27
C LYS A 238 14.28 0.62 0.75
N GLU A 239 13.12 1.21 1.01
CA GLU A 239 11.82 0.69 0.57
C GLU A 239 11.17 1.69 -0.39
N PHE A 240 10.69 1.18 -1.53
CA PHE A 240 10.11 1.98 -2.60
C PHE A 240 8.78 1.42 -3.04
N GLU A 241 7.90 2.29 -3.52
CA GLU A 241 6.62 1.91 -4.11
C GLU A 241 6.45 2.58 -5.48
N MET A 242 5.90 1.84 -6.43
CA MET A 242 5.53 2.34 -7.75
C MET A 242 4.03 2.16 -7.96
N GLU A 243 3.33 3.26 -8.21
CA GLU A 243 1.93 3.23 -8.64
C GLU A 243 1.90 3.12 -10.16
N VAL A 244 1.41 1.99 -10.66
CA VAL A 244 1.43 1.65 -12.08
C VAL A 244 0.02 1.56 -12.60
N MET A 245 -0.18 2.00 -13.84
CA MET A 245 -1.43 1.86 -14.55
C MET A 245 -1.23 1.17 -15.90
N ARG A 246 -2.12 0.25 -16.25
CA ARG A 246 -2.09 -0.50 -17.50
C ARG A 246 -3.48 -0.59 -18.13
N ASP A 247 -3.52 -0.46 -19.46
CA ASP A 247 -4.74 -0.66 -20.26
C ASP A 247 -4.68 -1.90 -21.16
N LYS A 248 -5.82 -2.23 -21.78
CA LYS A 248 -5.98 -3.41 -22.63
C LYS A 248 -5.19 -3.36 -23.95
N ALA A 249 -4.63 -2.20 -24.32
CA ALA A 249 -3.71 -2.06 -25.45
C ALA A 249 -2.24 -2.26 -25.04
N ASP A 250 -2.01 -2.66 -23.78
CA ASP A 250 -0.70 -2.80 -23.16
C ASP A 250 0.06 -1.47 -22.98
N ASN A 251 -0.63 -0.33 -23.05
CA ASN A 251 -0.03 0.92 -22.61
C ASN A 251 0.17 0.83 -21.09
N CYS A 252 1.35 1.25 -20.63
CA CYS A 252 1.70 1.20 -19.22
C CYS A 252 2.46 2.48 -18.82
N VAL A 253 2.09 3.05 -17.67
CA VAL A 253 2.66 4.30 -17.15
C VAL A 253 2.90 4.20 -15.65
N ILE A 254 3.99 4.81 -15.18
CA ILE A 254 4.20 5.08 -13.75
C ILE A 254 3.50 6.37 -13.39
N ILE A 255 2.54 6.31 -12.47
CA ILE A 255 1.82 7.48 -11.98
C ILE A 255 2.62 8.18 -10.89
N CYS A 256 3.23 7.42 -10.00
CA CYS A 256 4.00 7.98 -8.89
C CYS A 256 5.06 6.99 -8.42
N SER A 257 6.22 7.54 -8.04
CA SER A 257 7.24 6.81 -7.28
C SER A 257 7.27 7.35 -5.87
N ILE A 258 7.32 6.46 -4.89
CA ILE A 258 7.32 6.78 -3.47
C ILE A 258 8.57 6.17 -2.85
N GLU A 259 9.32 6.98 -2.11
CA GLU A 259 10.44 6.52 -1.28
C GLU A 259 10.04 6.58 0.19
N ASN A 260 10.27 5.48 0.90
CA ASN A 260 10.02 5.42 2.33
C ASN A 260 11.19 6.06 3.07
N PHE A 261 10.87 6.97 4.00
CA PHE A 261 11.85 7.57 4.91
C PHE A 261 12.27 6.56 5.97
N ASP A 262 11.30 5.83 6.54
CA ASP A 262 11.57 4.70 7.42
C ASP A 262 11.93 3.48 6.56
N PRO A 263 13.04 2.77 6.83
CA PRO A 263 13.50 1.68 5.97
C PRO A 263 12.71 0.39 6.19
N MET A 264 12.95 -0.60 5.32
CA MET A 264 12.38 -1.95 5.41
C MET A 264 12.40 -2.48 6.85
N GLY A 265 11.23 -2.96 7.30
CA GLY A 265 10.98 -3.39 8.68
C GLY A 265 9.90 -2.58 9.39
N VAL A 266 9.58 -1.39 8.87
CA VAL A 266 8.38 -0.62 9.21
C VAL A 266 7.44 -0.68 8.01
N HIS A 267 6.21 -1.12 8.21
CA HIS A 267 5.23 -1.20 7.13
C HIS A 267 5.02 0.17 6.47
N THR A 268 4.97 0.26 5.14
CA THR A 268 4.76 1.52 4.36
C THR A 268 3.65 2.44 4.92
N GLY A 269 2.53 1.84 5.30
CA GLY A 269 1.42 2.54 5.98
C GLY A 269 1.77 3.18 7.34
N ASP A 270 2.73 2.63 8.09
CA ASP A 270 3.27 3.18 9.34
C ASP A 270 4.59 3.94 9.15
N SER A 271 5.12 3.98 7.93
CA SER A 271 6.30 4.75 7.55
C SER A 271 5.94 6.20 7.18
N ILE A 272 6.86 7.13 7.45
CA ILE A 272 6.95 8.39 6.73
C ILE A 272 7.36 8.06 5.29
N THR A 273 6.72 8.68 4.30
CA THR A 273 7.04 8.47 2.89
C THR A 273 7.07 9.78 2.13
N VAL A 274 7.82 9.82 1.02
CA VAL A 274 7.93 10.99 0.16
C VAL A 274 7.69 10.64 -1.31
N ALA A 275 7.14 11.59 -2.06
CA ALA A 275 7.03 11.53 -3.51
C ALA A 275 7.63 12.81 -4.13
N PRO A 276 8.43 12.71 -5.21
CA PRO A 276 8.87 11.48 -5.87
C PRO A 276 9.96 10.74 -5.06
N ALA A 277 10.49 9.63 -5.58
CA ALA A 277 11.75 9.06 -5.08
C ALA A 277 12.91 10.09 -5.17
N GLN A 278 13.82 10.07 -4.20
CA GLN A 278 14.89 11.06 -4.02
C GLN A 278 16.29 10.45 -4.23
N THR A 279 16.52 9.21 -3.79
CA THR A 279 17.88 8.63 -3.66
C THR A 279 18.20 7.53 -4.68
N LEU A 280 17.40 7.41 -5.74
CA LEU A 280 17.72 6.56 -6.89
C LEU A 280 18.41 7.37 -7.96
N THR A 281 19.47 6.81 -8.54
CA THR A 281 19.95 7.29 -9.84
C THR A 281 18.89 7.00 -10.91
N ASP A 282 18.90 7.77 -12.00
CA ASP A 282 17.99 7.50 -13.13
C ASP A 282 18.11 6.05 -13.64
N LYS A 283 19.33 5.48 -13.65
CA LYS A 283 19.52 4.06 -14.03
C LYS A 283 18.78 3.09 -13.11
N GLU A 284 18.87 3.28 -11.79
CA GLU A 284 18.15 2.45 -10.83
C GLU A 284 16.63 2.66 -10.94
N TYR A 285 16.20 3.90 -11.17
CA TYR A 285 14.80 4.23 -11.40
C TYR A 285 14.24 3.54 -12.65
N GLN A 286 14.95 3.59 -13.79
CA GLN A 286 14.51 2.93 -15.02
C GLN A 286 14.43 1.41 -14.85
N ILE A 287 15.38 0.80 -14.12
CA ILE A 287 15.30 -0.62 -13.77
C ILE A 287 14.03 -0.90 -12.95
N MET A 288 13.76 -0.11 -11.91
CA MET A 288 12.56 -0.28 -11.07
C MET A 288 11.26 -0.12 -11.87
N ARG A 289 11.24 0.87 -12.78
CA ARG A 289 10.13 1.13 -13.70
C ARG A 289 9.88 -0.04 -14.64
N ASP A 290 10.92 -0.55 -15.30
CA ASP A 290 10.82 -1.68 -16.22
C ASP A 290 10.36 -2.95 -15.48
N GLN A 291 10.90 -3.20 -14.29
CA GLN A 291 10.45 -4.31 -13.45
C GLN A 291 8.98 -4.13 -13.04
N SER A 292 8.53 -2.93 -12.69
CA SER A 292 7.14 -2.68 -12.36
C SER A 292 6.20 -3.01 -13.52
N PHE A 293 6.60 -2.68 -14.74
CA PHE A 293 5.85 -3.05 -15.95
C PHE A 293 5.88 -4.56 -16.23
N ALA A 294 7.00 -5.23 -15.97
CA ALA A 294 7.07 -6.69 -16.08
C ALA A 294 6.14 -7.38 -15.06
N VAL A 295 6.12 -6.90 -13.82
CA VAL A 295 5.28 -7.43 -12.73
C VAL A 295 3.79 -7.30 -13.09
N ILE A 296 3.31 -6.09 -13.44
CA ILE A 296 1.88 -5.88 -13.72
C ILE A 296 1.40 -6.70 -14.93
N ARG A 297 2.26 -6.87 -15.95
CA ARG A 297 1.99 -7.74 -17.11
C ARG A 297 1.94 -9.20 -16.72
N ALA A 298 2.92 -9.68 -15.94
CA ALA A 298 3.02 -11.07 -15.54
C ALA A 298 1.84 -11.47 -14.64
N VAL A 299 1.47 -10.63 -13.67
CA VAL A 299 0.29 -10.84 -12.81
C VAL A 299 -1.01 -10.75 -13.62
N GLY A 300 -1.00 -10.05 -14.76
CA GLY A 300 -2.12 -10.01 -15.69
C GLY A 300 -3.20 -8.99 -15.31
N VAL A 301 -2.82 -7.90 -14.65
CA VAL A 301 -3.70 -6.74 -14.50
C VAL A 301 -3.69 -5.98 -15.83
N GLU A 302 -4.76 -6.13 -16.61
CA GLU A 302 -4.86 -5.59 -17.98
C GLU A 302 -5.63 -4.26 -18.04
N THR A 303 -6.45 -3.92 -17.04
CA THR A 303 -7.38 -2.78 -17.13
C THR A 303 -7.52 -2.07 -15.80
N GLY A 304 -6.43 -1.49 -15.28
CA GLY A 304 -6.47 -0.86 -13.96
C GLY A 304 -5.13 -0.38 -13.45
N GLY A 305 -5.14 0.03 -12.17
CA GLY A 305 -3.95 0.41 -11.42
C GLY A 305 -3.50 -0.70 -10.47
N SER A 306 -2.22 -0.70 -10.11
CA SER A 306 -1.64 -1.56 -9.08
C SER A 306 -0.47 -0.86 -8.40
N ASN A 307 -0.27 -1.15 -7.12
CA ASN A 307 0.90 -0.73 -6.35
C ASN A 307 1.91 -1.88 -6.32
N ILE A 308 3.19 -1.59 -6.58
CA ILE A 308 4.28 -2.57 -6.55
C ILE A 308 5.36 -2.08 -5.60
N GLN A 309 5.82 -2.94 -4.70
CA GLN A 309 6.79 -2.60 -3.66
C GLN A 309 8.14 -3.25 -3.92
N PHE A 310 9.20 -2.51 -3.63
CA PHE A 310 10.58 -2.89 -3.84
C PHE A 310 11.41 -2.63 -2.58
N ALA A 311 12.41 -3.48 -2.34
CA ALA A 311 13.51 -3.15 -1.45
C ALA A 311 14.80 -2.99 -2.25
N VAL A 312 15.59 -1.96 -1.93
CA VAL A 312 16.88 -1.67 -2.57
C VAL A 312 17.97 -1.63 -1.51
N ASN A 313 18.99 -2.46 -1.70
CA ASN A 313 20.16 -2.45 -0.84
C ASN A 313 20.97 -1.16 -1.07
N PRO A 314 21.14 -0.30 -0.05
CA PRO A 314 21.86 0.97 -0.21
C PRO A 314 23.35 0.81 -0.52
N ASP A 315 23.96 -0.33 -0.20
CA ASP A 315 25.40 -0.54 -0.36
C ASP A 315 25.78 -0.99 -1.78
N ASN A 316 24.88 -1.66 -2.51
CA ASN A 316 25.19 -2.26 -3.81
C ASN A 316 24.10 -2.13 -4.88
N GLY A 317 22.94 -1.55 -4.56
CA GLY A 317 21.84 -1.37 -5.51
C GLY A 317 21.05 -2.63 -5.86
N ARG A 318 21.28 -3.78 -5.18
CA ARG A 318 20.43 -4.99 -5.37
C ARG A 318 18.98 -4.62 -5.07
N MET A 319 18.12 -4.86 -6.06
CA MET A 319 16.69 -4.57 -6.00
C MET A 319 15.91 -5.88 -5.98
N VAL A 320 14.97 -6.00 -5.06
CA VAL A 320 14.08 -7.16 -4.94
C VAL A 320 12.62 -6.72 -4.89
N ILE A 321 11.74 -7.52 -5.50
CA ILE A 321 10.29 -7.32 -5.43
C ILE A 321 9.76 -7.85 -4.10
N ILE A 322 8.95 -7.05 -3.40
CA ILE A 322 8.36 -7.44 -2.11
C ILE A 322 6.94 -7.99 -2.33
N GLU A 323 6.07 -7.20 -2.94
CA GLU A 323 4.69 -7.58 -3.23
C GLU A 323 4.11 -6.71 -4.33
N MET A 324 2.93 -7.10 -4.84
CA MET A 324 2.07 -6.19 -5.58
C MET A 324 0.63 -6.28 -5.08
N ASN A 325 -0.08 -5.17 -5.17
CA ASN A 325 -1.48 -5.08 -4.80
C ASN A 325 -2.31 -4.86 -6.09
N PRO A 326 -3.07 -5.87 -6.58
CA PRO A 326 -3.81 -5.82 -7.86
C PRO A 326 -5.12 -5.01 -7.76
N ARG A 327 -5.06 -3.84 -7.09
CA ARG A 327 -6.18 -2.96 -6.78
C ARG A 327 -5.68 -1.55 -6.46
N VAL A 328 -6.61 -0.62 -6.27
CA VAL A 328 -6.28 0.65 -5.58
C VAL A 328 -5.87 0.37 -4.12
N SER A 329 -5.09 1.28 -3.57
CA SER A 329 -4.48 1.21 -2.24
C SER A 329 -4.48 2.59 -1.58
N ARG A 330 -4.09 2.64 -0.30
CA ARG A 330 -3.74 3.90 0.38
C ARG A 330 -2.67 4.66 -0.40
N SER A 331 -1.65 3.95 -0.90
CA SER A 331 -0.57 4.54 -1.69
C SER A 331 -1.07 5.11 -3.01
N SER A 332 -2.08 4.50 -3.65
CA SER A 332 -2.71 5.04 -4.85
C SER A 332 -3.53 6.31 -4.57
N ALA A 333 -4.15 6.40 -3.39
CA ALA A 333 -4.87 7.60 -2.96
C ALA A 333 -3.89 8.74 -2.67
N LEU A 334 -2.79 8.43 -1.96
CA LEU A 334 -1.66 9.35 -1.74
C LEU A 334 -1.08 9.82 -3.07
N ALA A 335 -0.75 8.92 -4.00
CA ALA A 335 -0.22 9.24 -5.31
C ALA A 335 -1.18 10.09 -6.15
N SER A 336 -2.48 9.81 -6.08
CA SER A 336 -3.48 10.65 -6.76
C SER A 336 -3.48 12.08 -6.23
N LYS A 337 -3.30 12.26 -4.91
CA LYS A 337 -3.21 13.58 -4.28
C LYS A 337 -1.87 14.26 -4.53
N ALA A 338 -0.79 13.48 -4.57
CA ALA A 338 0.56 13.96 -4.82
C ALA A 338 0.73 14.48 -6.25
N THR A 339 0.12 13.83 -7.23
CA THR A 339 0.33 14.13 -8.66
C THR A 339 -0.82 14.87 -9.29
N GLY A 340 -2.00 14.83 -8.67
CA GLY A 340 -3.25 15.27 -9.27
C GLY A 340 -3.82 14.29 -10.31
N PHE A 341 -3.19 13.14 -10.54
CA PHE A 341 -3.68 12.10 -11.45
C PHE A 341 -4.74 11.22 -10.75
N PRO A 342 -6.01 11.21 -11.18
CA PRO A 342 -7.09 10.54 -10.44
C PRO A 342 -7.12 9.03 -10.72
N ILE A 343 -6.24 8.26 -10.06
CA ILE A 343 -6.02 6.82 -10.32
C ILE A 343 -7.32 6.01 -10.33
N ALA A 344 -8.14 6.12 -9.27
CA ALA A 344 -9.38 5.34 -9.15
C ALA A 344 -10.40 5.67 -10.25
N LYS A 345 -10.52 6.95 -10.63
CA LYS A 345 -11.40 7.39 -11.74
C LYS A 345 -10.98 6.75 -13.05
N ILE A 346 -9.68 6.80 -13.35
CA ILE A 346 -9.13 6.29 -14.61
C ILE A 346 -9.18 4.76 -14.62
N ALA A 347 -8.82 4.09 -13.53
CA ALA A 347 -8.94 2.64 -13.38
C ALA A 347 -10.38 2.14 -13.63
N ALA A 348 -11.40 2.87 -13.14
CA ALA A 348 -12.79 2.54 -13.42
C ALA A 348 -13.14 2.64 -14.91
N LYS A 349 -12.62 3.66 -15.62
CA LYS A 349 -12.80 3.80 -17.09
C LYS A 349 -12.06 2.71 -17.87
N LEU A 350 -10.84 2.36 -17.45
CA LEU A 350 -10.08 1.28 -18.07
C LEU A 350 -10.80 -0.07 -17.90
N ALA A 351 -11.38 -0.34 -16.74
CA ALA A 351 -12.13 -1.57 -16.46
C ALA A 351 -13.34 -1.76 -17.40
N VAL A 352 -13.92 -0.68 -17.91
CA VAL A 352 -15.00 -0.70 -18.91
C VAL A 352 -14.48 -0.47 -20.34
N GLY A 353 -13.18 -0.67 -20.55
CA GLY A 353 -12.58 -0.82 -21.87
C GLY A 353 -12.01 0.46 -22.49
N TYR A 354 -11.95 1.59 -21.80
CA TYR A 354 -11.17 2.72 -22.30
C TYR A 354 -9.67 2.38 -22.36
N LEU A 355 -8.97 3.08 -23.23
CA LEU A 355 -7.51 3.15 -23.25
C LEU A 355 -7.01 4.45 -22.60
N LEU A 356 -5.77 4.49 -22.14
CA LEU A 356 -5.17 5.66 -21.49
C LEU A 356 -5.12 6.89 -22.40
N ASP A 357 -4.90 6.69 -23.70
CA ASP A 357 -4.88 7.73 -24.72
C ASP A 357 -6.28 8.28 -25.06
N GLU A 358 -7.34 7.53 -24.76
CA GLU A 358 -8.73 7.93 -24.96
C GLU A 358 -9.28 8.77 -23.78
N ILE A 359 -8.60 8.78 -22.63
CA ILE A 359 -9.03 9.49 -21.42
C ILE A 359 -8.29 10.82 -21.32
N ARG A 360 -9.02 11.93 -21.24
CA ARG A 360 -8.42 13.27 -21.07
C ARG A 360 -7.97 13.48 -19.62
N ASN A 361 -6.80 14.10 -19.44
CA ASN A 361 -6.29 14.51 -18.13
C ASN A 361 -7.18 15.61 -17.52
N ASP A 362 -7.72 15.36 -16.33
CA ASP A 362 -8.67 16.25 -15.63
C ASP A 362 -8.11 17.65 -15.33
N ILE A 363 -6.81 17.74 -15.02
CA ILE A 363 -6.19 18.99 -14.55
C ILE A 363 -5.74 19.86 -15.71
N THR A 364 -4.89 19.30 -16.58
CA THR A 364 -4.37 20.08 -17.72
C THR A 364 -5.43 20.27 -18.79
N ARG A 365 -6.41 19.36 -18.87
CA ARG A 365 -7.45 19.32 -19.91
C ARG A 365 -6.90 19.37 -21.31
N GLU A 366 -5.62 19.19 -21.60
CA GLU A 366 -5.13 19.24 -23.00
C GLU A 366 -4.32 18.00 -23.36
N THR A 367 -3.93 17.23 -22.35
CA THR A 367 -3.16 16.00 -22.51
C THR A 367 -4.01 14.76 -22.25
N PRO A 368 -3.69 13.61 -22.84
CA PRO A 368 -4.31 12.33 -22.48
C PRO A 368 -3.83 11.85 -21.10
N ALA A 369 -4.43 10.77 -20.59
CA ALA A 369 -4.00 10.09 -19.37
C ALA A 369 -2.81 9.14 -19.61
N SER A 370 -2.41 8.92 -20.87
CA SER A 370 -1.24 8.15 -21.28
C SER A 370 0.08 8.92 -21.11
N PHE A 371 0.35 9.40 -19.89
CA PHE A 371 1.60 10.08 -19.52
C PHE A 371 2.03 9.73 -18.10
N GLU A 372 3.30 9.96 -17.80
CA GLU A 372 3.85 9.86 -16.44
C GLU A 372 3.91 11.27 -15.82
N PRO A 373 3.22 11.53 -14.70
CA PRO A 373 3.26 12.83 -14.04
C PRO A 373 4.68 13.23 -13.63
N THR A 374 5.01 14.50 -13.84
CA THR A 374 6.21 15.14 -13.28
C THR A 374 5.77 16.24 -12.32
N ILE A 375 6.30 16.22 -11.11
CA ILE A 375 5.99 17.21 -10.07
C ILE A 375 7.23 18.06 -9.77
N ASP A 376 7.02 19.36 -9.55
CA ASP A 376 8.06 20.35 -9.25
C ASP A 376 8.10 20.73 -7.76
N TYR A 377 7.66 19.79 -6.93
CA TYR A 377 7.57 19.87 -5.48
C TYR A 377 7.82 18.50 -4.86
N VAL A 378 8.02 18.47 -3.54
CA VAL A 378 8.10 17.27 -2.73
C VAL A 378 6.79 17.13 -1.96
N VAL A 379 6.26 15.91 -1.93
CA VAL A 379 5.14 15.51 -1.10
C VAL A 379 5.67 14.66 0.04
N THR A 380 5.19 14.90 1.26
CA THR A 380 5.53 14.10 2.43
C THR A 380 4.25 13.61 3.08
N LYS A 381 4.19 12.31 3.36
CA LYS A 381 3.16 11.68 4.16
C LYS A 381 3.74 11.28 5.51
N ILE A 382 3.00 11.53 6.59
CA ILE A 382 3.35 11.06 7.94
C ILE A 382 2.13 10.37 8.55
N PRO A 383 2.28 9.15 9.07
CA PRO A 383 1.18 8.42 9.72
C PRO A 383 0.81 9.04 11.07
N ARG A 384 -0.49 8.93 11.41
CA ARG A 384 -1.06 9.32 12.69
C ARG A 384 -1.35 8.06 13.51
N PHE A 385 -0.75 7.98 14.69
CA PHE A 385 -0.99 6.89 15.65
C PHE A 385 -2.01 7.30 16.72
N ALA A 386 -2.46 6.40 17.58
CA ALA A 386 -3.33 6.76 18.73
C ALA A 386 -3.01 5.90 19.96
N PHE A 387 -1.72 5.60 20.19
CA PHE A 387 -1.27 4.72 21.27
C PHE A 387 -1.67 5.20 22.67
N GLU A 388 -1.90 6.50 22.86
CA GLU A 388 -2.42 7.07 24.11
C GLU A 388 -3.78 6.48 24.53
N LYS A 389 -4.56 5.97 23.57
CA LYS A 389 -5.83 5.28 23.83
C LYS A 389 -5.64 3.80 24.22
N PHE A 390 -4.45 3.25 24.02
CA PHE A 390 -4.13 1.83 24.20
C PHE A 390 -2.81 1.65 24.98
N PRO A 391 -2.75 2.03 26.27
CA PRO A 391 -1.49 2.08 27.03
C PRO A 391 -0.81 0.71 27.24
N GLN A 392 -1.54 -0.38 27.05
CA GLN A 392 -1.02 -1.75 27.15
C GLN A 392 -0.52 -2.29 25.80
N ALA A 393 -0.80 -1.59 24.69
CA ALA A 393 -0.34 -2.01 23.37
C ALA A 393 1.14 -1.70 23.20
N ASP A 394 1.87 -2.59 22.51
CA ASP A 394 3.25 -2.35 22.13
C ASP A 394 3.33 -1.24 21.06
N PRO A 395 3.96 -0.07 21.35
CA PRO A 395 4.05 1.04 20.42
C PRO A 395 5.18 0.89 19.38
N THR A 396 5.93 -0.20 19.41
CA THR A 396 7.00 -0.49 18.44
C THR A 396 6.40 -0.63 17.04
N LEU A 397 6.92 0.11 16.07
CA LEU A 397 6.48 -0.04 14.68
C LEU A 397 7.16 -1.25 14.05
N THR A 398 6.39 -2.03 13.30
CA THR A 398 6.83 -3.28 12.68
C THR A 398 6.26 -3.38 11.27
N THR A 399 6.32 -4.57 10.66
CA THR A 399 5.63 -4.88 9.40
C THR A 399 4.11 -4.97 9.54
N GLN A 400 3.53 -4.83 10.74
CA GLN A 400 2.09 -4.74 10.95
C GLN A 400 1.68 -3.29 11.23
N MET A 401 0.74 -2.76 10.43
CA MET A 401 0.22 -1.40 10.63
C MET A 401 -0.47 -1.23 11.99
N LYS A 402 -0.22 -0.07 12.59
CA LYS A 402 -0.81 0.41 13.86
C LYS A 402 -1.30 1.86 13.75
N SER A 403 -0.98 2.57 12.67
CA SER A 403 -1.50 3.91 12.39
C SER A 403 -3.01 3.89 12.12
N VAL A 404 -3.69 4.96 12.53
CA VAL A 404 -5.14 5.15 12.43
C VAL A 404 -5.52 6.15 11.34
N GLY A 405 -4.53 6.75 10.69
CA GLY A 405 -4.69 7.74 9.62
C GLY A 405 -3.34 8.29 9.20
N GLU A 406 -3.35 9.32 8.38
CA GLU A 406 -2.15 9.95 7.84
C GLU A 406 -2.40 11.42 7.50
N ALA A 407 -1.36 12.23 7.56
CA ALA A 407 -1.32 13.58 7.02
C ALA A 407 -0.44 13.60 5.78
N MET A 408 -0.74 14.51 4.85
CA MET A 408 0.04 14.77 3.64
C MET A 408 0.31 16.27 3.53
N ALA A 409 1.54 16.65 3.22
CA ALA A 409 1.89 18.03 2.87
C ALA A 409 2.69 18.09 1.58
N ILE A 410 2.65 19.27 0.95
CA ILE A 410 3.39 19.59 -0.27
C ILE A 410 4.31 20.78 0.04
N GLY A 411 5.58 20.71 -0.33
CA GLY A 411 6.53 21.81 -0.24
C GLY A 411 7.46 21.84 -1.45
N ARG A 412 8.03 23.00 -1.78
CA ARG A 412 9.03 23.13 -2.87
C ARG A 412 10.36 22.46 -2.53
N THR A 413 10.57 22.14 -1.25
CA THR A 413 11.72 21.39 -0.75
C THR A 413 11.25 20.34 0.25
N PHE A 414 12.08 19.32 0.48
CA PHE A 414 11.80 18.31 1.51
C PHE A 414 11.62 18.94 2.89
N LYS A 415 12.48 19.87 3.29
CA LYS A 415 12.41 20.54 4.61
C LYS A 415 11.06 21.24 4.83
N GLU A 416 10.60 21.98 3.81
CA GLU A 416 9.30 22.65 3.85
C GLU A 416 8.16 21.62 3.94
N SER A 417 8.17 20.61 3.08
CA SER A 417 7.14 19.56 3.05
C SER A 417 7.05 18.81 4.38
N LEU A 418 8.20 18.39 4.94
CA LEU A 418 8.30 17.71 6.22
C LEU A 418 7.72 18.55 7.37
N GLN A 419 8.18 19.79 7.52
CA GLN A 419 7.73 20.68 8.61
C GLN A 419 6.22 21.01 8.48
N LYS A 420 5.72 21.18 7.25
CA LYS A 420 4.28 21.35 6.98
C LYS A 420 3.48 20.12 7.38
N CYS A 421 4.00 18.92 7.10
CA CYS A 421 3.32 17.68 7.44
C CYS A 421 3.30 17.45 8.95
N LEU A 422 4.43 17.66 9.64
CA LEU A 422 4.54 17.49 11.10
C LEU A 422 3.55 18.37 11.86
N ARG A 423 3.40 19.64 11.44
CA ARG A 423 2.46 20.55 12.11
C ARG A 423 0.99 20.25 11.85
N SER A 424 0.67 19.55 10.75
CA SER A 424 -0.71 19.15 10.41
C SER A 424 -1.10 17.78 10.98
N LEU A 425 -0.24 17.14 11.79
CA LEU A 425 -0.55 15.83 12.39
C LEU A 425 -1.57 15.90 13.54
N GLU A 426 -1.96 17.11 13.97
CA GLU A 426 -2.90 17.31 15.08
C GLU A 426 -2.46 16.58 16.38
N ILE A 427 -1.14 16.48 16.57
CA ILE A 427 -0.49 16.03 17.82
C ILE A 427 0.00 17.22 18.65
N GLY A 428 -0.28 18.44 18.17
CA GLY A 428 0.09 19.70 18.81
C GLY A 428 1.56 20.09 18.68
N ARG A 429 2.35 19.44 17.82
CA ARG A 429 3.71 19.90 17.50
C ARG A 429 3.66 20.94 16.36
N TYR A 430 4.55 21.93 16.36
CA TYR A 430 4.62 22.93 15.27
C TYR A 430 5.60 22.57 14.14
N GLY A 431 6.32 21.46 14.30
CA GLY A 431 7.38 20.99 13.41
C GLY A 431 8.21 19.96 14.18
N LEU A 432 9.50 19.86 13.87
CA LEU A 432 10.45 19.01 14.60
C LEU A 432 10.67 19.44 16.07
N GLY A 433 10.46 20.72 16.38
CA GLY A 433 10.64 21.32 17.70
C GLY A 433 10.40 22.84 17.66
N GLY A 434 10.85 23.56 18.68
CA GLY A 434 10.71 25.02 18.76
C GLY A 434 9.32 25.48 19.20
N ASP A 435 8.49 24.56 19.70
CA ASP A 435 7.12 24.82 20.15
C ASP A 435 7.00 25.00 21.67
N GLY A 436 8.12 24.87 22.40
CA GLY A 436 8.17 25.00 23.86
C GLY A 436 7.47 23.88 24.62
N ARG A 437 6.99 22.83 23.94
CA ARG A 437 6.25 21.73 24.57
C ARG A 437 7.21 20.69 25.15
N PRO A 438 7.02 20.28 26.42
CA PRO A 438 7.92 19.35 27.07
C PRO A 438 7.83 17.94 26.46
N TRP A 439 8.84 17.13 26.76
CA TRP A 439 8.95 15.72 26.43
C TRP A 439 8.84 14.89 27.71
N ARG A 440 7.87 13.98 27.76
CA ARG A 440 7.73 13.04 28.87
C ARG A 440 8.33 11.70 28.48
N ILE A 441 9.34 11.25 29.22
CA ILE A 441 10.04 10.00 28.98
C ILE A 441 10.02 9.20 30.27
N GLY A 442 9.19 8.16 30.32
CA GLY A 442 8.90 7.47 31.58
C GLY A 442 8.28 8.45 32.59
N ASN A 443 8.92 8.57 33.76
CA ASN A 443 8.49 9.48 34.84
C ASN A 443 9.13 10.87 34.76
N GLU A 444 10.06 11.08 33.83
CA GLU A 444 10.82 12.32 33.72
C GLU A 444 10.19 13.25 32.68
N VAL A 445 10.33 14.56 32.92
CA VAL A 445 9.85 15.62 32.04
C VAL A 445 11.03 16.51 31.68
N TYR A 446 11.27 16.64 30.39
CA TYR A 446 12.31 17.45 29.80
C TYR A 446 11.68 18.63 29.05
N GLY A 447 12.25 19.82 29.15
CA GLY A 447 11.89 20.95 28.30
C GLY A 447 12.19 20.66 26.81
N ASP A 448 11.57 21.41 25.91
CA ASP A 448 11.75 21.22 24.45
C ASP A 448 13.21 21.39 23.99
N ARG A 449 13.96 22.24 24.70
CA ARG A 449 15.36 22.54 24.42
C ARG A 449 16.36 21.82 25.34
N ASP A 450 15.92 21.02 26.31
CA ASP A 450 16.83 20.25 27.16
C ASP A 450 17.60 19.21 26.32
N ILE A 451 18.85 18.93 26.70
CA ILE A 451 19.63 17.85 26.09
C ILE A 451 19.26 16.54 26.78
N LEU A 452 18.60 15.65 26.04
CA LEU A 452 18.20 14.34 26.55
C LEU A 452 19.42 13.41 26.74
N PRO A 453 19.35 12.46 27.70
CA PRO A 453 20.40 11.45 27.85
C PRO A 453 20.65 10.66 26.56
N ARG A 454 21.92 10.41 26.22
CA ARG A 454 22.29 9.72 24.96
C ARG A 454 21.73 8.31 24.88
N ASP A 455 21.62 7.58 25.99
CA ASP A 455 21.05 6.23 26.05
C ASP A 455 19.55 6.23 25.73
N VAL A 456 18.81 7.22 26.22
CA VAL A 456 17.39 7.43 25.89
C VAL A 456 17.20 7.69 24.40
N ILE A 457 18.01 8.60 23.84
CA ILE A 457 17.99 8.92 22.40
C ILE A 457 18.31 7.67 21.58
N THR A 458 19.39 6.95 21.94
CA THR A 458 19.84 5.74 21.25
C THR A 458 18.73 4.69 21.19
N ARG A 459 18.04 4.45 22.30
CA ARG A 459 16.90 3.52 22.36
C ARG A 459 15.75 3.96 21.46
N LYS A 460 15.38 5.24 21.49
CA LYS A 460 14.28 5.81 20.68
C LYS A 460 14.60 5.87 19.19
N LEU A 461 15.87 5.88 18.80
CA LEU A 461 16.28 5.77 17.39
C LEU A 461 16.35 4.31 16.91
N SER A 462 16.88 3.42 17.74
CA SER A 462 17.12 2.00 17.37
C SER A 462 15.83 1.19 17.23
N VAL A 463 14.80 1.51 18.03
CA VAL A 463 13.51 0.84 17.98
C VAL A 463 12.49 1.74 17.28
N PRO A 464 12.00 1.39 16.08
CA PRO A 464 11.00 2.18 15.38
C PRO A 464 9.78 2.49 16.27
N ASN A 465 9.38 3.76 16.34
CA ASN A 465 8.26 4.23 17.14
C ASN A 465 7.65 5.50 16.54
N ALA A 466 6.42 5.82 16.94
CA ALA A 466 5.67 6.98 16.43
C ALA A 466 6.36 8.34 16.62
N GLU A 467 7.30 8.45 17.57
CA GLU A 467 7.99 9.71 17.89
C GLU A 467 9.39 9.78 17.29
N ARG A 468 9.87 8.73 16.60
CA ARG A 468 11.26 8.57 16.18
C ARG A 468 11.81 9.78 15.41
N ILE A 469 11.00 10.38 14.54
CA ILE A 469 11.35 11.60 13.78
C ILE A 469 11.77 12.77 14.68
N PHE A 470 11.13 12.96 15.84
CA PHE A 470 11.49 14.02 16.78
C PHE A 470 12.77 13.71 17.55
N PHE A 471 13.05 12.42 17.80
CA PHE A 471 14.27 12.00 18.46
C PHE A 471 15.52 12.14 17.55
N ILE A 472 15.34 12.25 16.23
CA ILE A 472 16.43 12.62 15.31
C ILE A 472 16.90 14.05 15.60
N ARG A 473 15.98 15.00 15.80
CA ARG A 473 16.33 16.37 16.23
C ARG A 473 17.11 16.34 17.55
N HIS A 474 16.61 15.61 18.55
CA HIS A 474 17.29 15.50 19.85
C HIS A 474 18.68 14.89 19.73
N ALA A 475 18.87 13.91 18.86
CA ALA A 475 20.19 13.31 18.59
C ALA A 475 21.18 14.33 18.00
N LEU A 476 20.74 15.10 17.00
CA LEU A 476 21.59 16.13 16.39
C LEU A 476 21.99 17.22 17.39
N ARG A 477 21.06 17.68 18.23
CA ARG A 477 21.33 18.65 19.31
C ARG A 477 22.26 18.08 20.39
N ALA A 478 22.20 16.77 20.64
CA ALA A 478 23.10 16.05 21.55
C ALA A 478 24.45 15.65 20.91
N GLY A 479 24.75 16.16 19.71
CA GLY A 479 26.03 15.98 19.03
C GLY A 479 26.24 14.60 18.39
N PHE A 480 25.17 13.85 18.10
CA PHE A 480 25.30 12.66 17.24
C PHE A 480 25.62 13.08 15.81
N SER A 481 26.55 12.37 15.19
CA SER A 481 26.81 12.47 13.75
C SER A 481 25.68 11.84 12.92
N ILE A 482 25.59 12.25 11.65
CA ILE A 482 24.65 11.64 10.69
C ILE A 482 24.89 10.12 10.58
N ASP A 483 26.15 9.67 10.61
CA ASP A 483 26.49 8.26 10.52
C ASP A 483 26.05 7.46 11.75
N GLU A 484 26.16 8.03 12.95
CA GLU A 484 25.62 7.40 14.16
C GLU A 484 24.09 7.24 14.04
N ILE A 485 23.37 8.28 13.62
CA ILE A 485 21.92 8.22 13.46
C ILE A 485 21.53 7.23 12.36
N PHE A 486 22.23 7.24 11.21
CA PHE A 486 22.04 6.27 10.14
C PHE A 486 22.24 4.84 10.65
N ASN A 487 23.27 4.57 11.44
CA ASN A 487 23.54 3.22 11.93
C ASN A 487 22.45 2.70 12.88
N LEU A 488 21.84 3.59 13.67
CA LEU A 488 20.75 3.24 14.58
C LEU A 488 19.40 3.08 13.86
N THR A 489 19.14 3.90 12.84
CA THR A 489 17.81 4.03 12.24
C THR A 489 17.68 3.38 10.86
N LYS A 490 18.79 3.29 10.13
CA LYS A 490 18.90 2.97 8.71
C LYS A 490 18.13 3.91 7.77
N ILE A 491 17.69 5.07 8.26
CA ILE A 491 17.11 6.16 7.46
C ILE A 491 18.21 6.76 6.59
N ASP A 492 17.96 6.93 5.29
CA ASP A 492 18.97 7.39 4.34
C ASP A 492 19.60 8.73 4.78
N ARG A 493 20.93 8.83 4.62
CA ARG A 493 21.72 10.00 5.02
C ARG A 493 21.25 11.27 4.35
N TRP A 494 20.68 11.18 3.15
CA TRP A 494 20.10 12.32 2.45
C TRP A 494 19.04 13.01 3.33
N PHE A 495 18.08 12.25 3.87
CA PHE A 495 17.04 12.81 4.73
C PHE A 495 17.62 13.36 6.05
N LEU A 496 18.57 12.64 6.65
CA LEU A 496 19.21 13.06 7.90
C LEU A 496 19.99 14.38 7.73
N ALA A 497 20.68 14.56 6.59
CA ALA A 497 21.36 15.81 6.26
C ALA A 497 20.37 16.98 6.14
N GLN A 498 19.22 16.76 5.49
CA GLN A 498 18.18 17.80 5.38
C GLN A 498 17.61 18.18 6.75
N ILE A 499 17.39 17.20 7.64
CA ILE A 499 16.92 17.44 9.01
C ILE A 499 17.99 18.19 9.81
N LYS A 500 19.27 17.84 9.65
CA LYS A 500 20.38 18.55 10.29
C LYS A 500 20.37 20.04 9.94
N GLU A 501 20.19 20.40 8.67
CA GLU A 501 20.12 21.81 8.27
C GLU A 501 18.95 22.56 8.94
N ILE A 502 17.82 21.89 9.21
CA ILE A 502 16.71 22.49 9.97
C ILE A 502 17.13 22.75 11.43
N VAL A 503 17.78 21.75 12.05
CA VAL A 503 18.21 21.83 13.46
C VAL A 503 19.32 22.87 13.65
N ASP A 504 20.28 22.93 12.73
CA ASP A 504 21.37 23.93 12.77
C ASP A 504 20.78 25.35 12.70
N PHE A 505 19.80 25.56 11.81
CA PHE A 505 19.12 26.85 11.70
C PHE A 505 18.26 27.18 12.93
N GLU A 506 17.65 26.17 13.56
CA GLU A 506 16.96 26.36 14.84
C GLU A 506 17.92 26.83 15.94
N GLU A 507 19.14 26.27 16.01
CA GLU A 507 20.15 26.69 16.98
C GLU A 507 20.68 28.11 16.71
N GLU A 508 20.80 28.51 15.44
CA GLU A 508 21.11 29.90 15.05
C GLU A 508 20.03 30.87 15.56
N LEU A 509 18.75 30.56 15.32
CA LEU A 509 17.62 31.39 15.76
C LEU A 509 17.51 31.52 17.28
N ALA A 510 17.96 30.51 18.03
CA ALA A 510 17.93 30.53 19.48
C ALA A 510 19.14 31.21 20.13
N ALA A 511 20.23 31.38 19.38
CA ALA A 511 21.44 32.07 19.84
C ALA A 511 21.38 33.59 19.60
N GLY A 512 20.59 34.04 18.63
CA GLY A 512 20.27 35.45 18.37
C GLY A 512 19.12 35.95 19.23
#